data_AF-A0A5Q0Q4Y4-F1
#
_entry.id   AF-A0A5Q0Q4Y4-F1
#
_cell.length_a   1.000
_cell.length_b   1.000
_cell.length_c   1.000
_cell.angle_alpha   90.00
_cell.angle_beta   90.00
_cell.angle_gamma   90.00
#
_symmetry.space_group_name_H-M   'P 1'
#
loop_
_entity.id
_entity.type
_entity.pdbx_description
1 polymer ?
#
loop_
_entity_poly.entity_id
_entity_poly.type
_entity_poly.pdbx_seq_one_letter_code
_entity_poly.pdbx_strand_id
1 'polypeptide(L)'
;MNFVAKGNWVGYQTVFYNETTGDYGLNINDVIDYANLEIDLQGLAAYLDFGYSVFGHTPVKGVKFLLPNQSLYFSDGKLLVHESEDTISNQLGKKTHEEDVLHMIHQRVNNWANGFSENILIPTSGGFDSRLMNVMIDDKSRIHAYTYGTSFNQGASRESVYASLLAERLGTKWSRVPLGKFNLYMDDWYSQFGPAVAASGTYHIEFYHKIREQERQAKMGLLSGIIGDAWAGAVKVPEIQSASAYRTLGYTHGMSADSKLAMDVDYTGLAEALFDKQKEDLKSADFRIVTAMRTKMMMLQYLIAVPSHMGFPGYSPFVEEDIALAMLNLPVERKNERAWQRDYFRKHNLLFEEEKHKYTYQNSLNYYALVHETLEPLDVSLLREVIKPEYLDWVNQRILHIGAKERVFQTLMHTPKVKGVLKLLGARNGLLAAYFAYITLKPIETLLKKRNASIS
;
A
#
# COMPACT_ATOMS: atom_id res chain seq x y z
N MET A 1 22.97 27.47 -0.03
CA MET A 1 22.29 26.17 0.14
C MET A 1 20.82 26.43 0.43
N ASN A 2 19.93 26.09 -0.49
CA ASN A 2 18.49 26.36 -0.40
C ASN A 2 17.77 25.07 0.00
N PHE A 3 16.95 25.12 1.04
CA PHE A 3 16.10 23.99 1.43
C PHE A 3 15.06 23.71 0.35
N VAL A 4 14.92 22.44 -0.06
CA VAL A 4 13.97 21.99 -1.08
C VAL A 4 12.82 21.23 -0.43
N ALA A 5 13.15 20.15 0.28
CA ALA A 5 12.16 19.25 0.86
C ALA A 5 12.73 18.44 2.03
N LYS A 6 11.84 17.85 2.83
CA LYS A 6 12.17 16.90 3.89
C LYS A 6 11.42 15.60 3.65
N GLY A 7 12.09 14.47 3.85
CA GLY A 7 11.46 13.15 3.81
C GLY A 7 10.42 13.02 4.93
N ASN A 8 9.23 12.56 4.54
CA ASN A 8 8.15 12.30 5.48
C ASN A 8 8.49 11.08 6.36
N TRP A 9 8.04 11.09 7.62
CA TRP A 9 8.42 10.05 8.59
C TRP A 9 7.89 8.64 8.23
N VAL A 10 6.77 8.53 7.48
CA VAL A 10 6.20 7.29 6.91
C VAL A 10 5.77 7.45 5.44
N GLY A 11 6.45 8.36 4.71
CA GLY A 11 6.42 8.54 3.25
C GLY A 11 5.08 8.92 2.59
N TYR A 12 4.23 9.68 3.28
CA TYR A 12 3.23 10.48 2.58
C TYR A 12 3.92 11.68 1.88
N GLN A 13 3.58 11.97 0.62
CA GLN A 13 4.20 13.05 -0.18
C GLN A 13 5.71 12.89 -0.36
N THR A 14 6.17 11.67 -0.68
CA THR A 14 7.57 11.41 -0.98
C THR A 14 8.05 12.26 -2.17
N VAL A 15 9.22 12.89 -2.01
CA VAL A 15 9.87 13.66 -3.07
C VAL A 15 10.89 12.78 -3.78
N PHE A 16 10.73 12.68 -5.10
CA PHE A 16 11.70 12.09 -6.01
C PHE A 16 12.68 13.15 -6.48
N TYR A 17 13.90 12.72 -6.79
CA TYR A 17 14.92 13.60 -7.33
C TYR A 17 15.88 12.85 -8.24
N ASN A 18 16.49 13.58 -9.17
CA ASN A 18 17.49 13.09 -10.10
C ASN A 18 18.86 13.66 -9.72
N GLU A 19 19.79 12.79 -9.35
CA GLU A 19 21.15 13.17 -8.92
C GLU A 19 21.99 13.78 -10.05
N THR A 20 21.61 13.54 -11.31
CA THR A 20 22.37 14.00 -12.49
C THR A 20 21.79 15.29 -13.07
N THR A 21 20.46 15.39 -13.25
CA THR A 21 19.83 16.59 -13.82
C THR A 21 19.56 17.67 -12.77
N GLY A 22 19.42 17.29 -11.50
CA GLY A 22 19.00 18.20 -10.43
C GLY A 22 17.49 18.42 -10.36
N ASP A 23 16.69 17.70 -11.16
CA ASP A 23 15.23 17.76 -11.10
C ASP A 23 14.70 17.10 -9.83
N TYR A 24 13.57 17.63 -9.31
CA TYR A 24 12.88 17.07 -8.16
C TYR A 24 11.37 17.31 -8.25
N GLY A 25 10.58 16.40 -7.68
CA GLY A 25 9.11 16.48 -7.77
C GLY A 25 8.40 15.42 -6.93
N LEU A 26 7.06 15.50 -6.87
CA LEU A 26 6.22 14.52 -6.17
C LEU A 26 5.81 13.34 -7.05
N ASN A 27 5.98 13.47 -8.37
CA ASN A 27 5.78 12.40 -9.34
C ASN A 27 7.14 11.99 -9.91
N ILE A 28 7.43 10.69 -9.88
CA ILE A 28 8.68 10.15 -10.43
C ILE A 28 8.82 10.45 -11.92
N ASN A 29 7.71 10.51 -12.67
CA ASN A 29 7.75 10.78 -14.10
C ASN A 29 8.29 12.19 -14.43
N ASP A 30 8.22 13.12 -13.47
CA ASP A 30 8.69 14.50 -13.66
C ASP A 30 10.22 14.63 -13.54
N VAL A 31 10.90 13.61 -12.99
CA VAL A 31 12.34 13.64 -12.71
C VAL A 31 13.14 12.62 -13.53
N ILE A 32 12.45 11.80 -14.33
CA ILE A 32 13.09 10.84 -15.24
C ILE A 32 13.51 11.56 -16.52
N ASP A 33 14.82 11.61 -16.79
CA ASP A 33 15.34 11.97 -18.10
C ASP A 33 15.22 10.77 -19.04
N TYR A 34 14.12 10.71 -19.79
CA TYR A 34 13.85 9.59 -20.69
C TYR A 34 14.87 9.47 -21.82
N ALA A 35 15.48 10.57 -22.27
CA ALA A 35 16.44 10.54 -23.37
C ALA A 35 17.77 9.87 -22.98
N ASN A 36 18.15 9.96 -21.71
CA ASN A 36 19.38 9.41 -21.15
C ASN A 36 19.11 8.31 -20.09
N LEU A 37 17.94 7.66 -20.15
CA LEU A 37 17.51 6.70 -19.14
C LEU A 37 18.36 5.43 -19.16
N GLU A 38 19.00 5.16 -18.02
CA GLU A 38 19.62 3.87 -17.69
C GLU A 38 18.85 3.15 -16.57
N ILE A 39 18.81 1.82 -16.62
CA ILE A 39 18.19 1.01 -15.57
C ILE A 39 19.16 0.81 -14.41
N ASP A 40 18.68 1.05 -13.18
CA ASP A 40 19.36 0.61 -11.96
C ASP A 40 19.01 -0.86 -11.71
N LEU A 41 19.95 -1.79 -11.96
CA LEU A 41 19.68 -3.23 -11.82
C LEU A 41 19.36 -3.65 -10.37
N GLN A 42 20.00 -3.03 -9.37
CA GLN A 42 19.71 -3.34 -7.97
C GLN A 42 18.39 -2.72 -7.53
N GLY A 43 18.13 -1.48 -7.93
CA GLY A 43 16.85 -0.79 -7.71
C GLY A 43 15.69 -1.54 -8.37
N LEU A 44 15.87 -2.04 -9.59
CA LEU A 44 14.89 -2.87 -10.29
C LEU A 44 14.68 -4.21 -9.59
N ALA A 45 15.74 -4.93 -9.22
CA ALA A 45 15.62 -6.21 -8.51
C ALA A 45 14.85 -6.05 -7.18
N ALA A 46 15.14 -4.99 -6.42
CA ALA A 46 14.38 -4.64 -5.23
C ALA A 46 12.92 -4.29 -5.55
N TYR A 47 12.68 -3.47 -6.57
CA TYR A 47 11.32 -3.15 -7.02
C TYR A 47 10.52 -4.40 -7.39
N LEU A 48 11.13 -5.38 -8.07
CA LEU A 48 10.46 -6.61 -8.46
C LEU A 48 10.01 -7.40 -7.22
N ASP A 49 10.90 -7.62 -6.25
CA ASP A 49 10.61 -8.43 -5.05
C ASP A 49 9.57 -7.78 -4.12
N PHE A 50 9.56 -6.45 -4.03
CA PHE A 50 8.63 -5.70 -3.17
C PHE A 50 7.33 -5.30 -3.89
N GLY A 51 7.36 -5.13 -5.21
CA GLY A 51 6.29 -4.52 -6.00
C GLY A 51 6.27 -2.98 -5.91
N TYR A 52 7.32 -2.36 -5.37
CA TYR A 52 7.48 -0.91 -5.28
C TYR A 52 8.93 -0.56 -4.94
N SER A 53 9.32 0.68 -5.19
CA SER A 53 10.66 1.21 -4.92
C SER A 53 10.95 1.29 -3.42
N VAL A 54 12.10 0.80 -3.00
CA VAL A 54 12.51 0.68 -1.59
C VAL A 54 13.92 1.21 -1.36
N PHE A 55 14.26 1.47 -0.10
CA PHE A 55 15.61 1.83 0.33
C PHE A 55 16.18 3.12 -0.28
N GLY A 56 15.31 3.98 -0.84
CA GLY A 56 15.71 5.22 -1.52
C GLY A 56 16.07 5.02 -3.00
N HIS A 57 15.92 3.81 -3.53
CA HIS A 57 16.25 3.45 -4.91
C HIS A 57 15.02 3.20 -5.76
N THR A 58 15.08 3.59 -7.03
CA THR A 58 14.06 3.30 -8.04
C THR A 58 14.63 2.41 -9.15
N PRO A 59 13.82 1.87 -10.07
CA PRO A 59 14.33 1.18 -11.25
C PRO A 59 15.17 2.04 -12.21
N VAL A 60 15.19 3.37 -12.04
CA VAL A 60 15.90 4.30 -12.93
C VAL A 60 17.16 4.80 -12.23
N LYS A 61 18.31 4.64 -12.90
CA LYS A 61 19.61 5.04 -12.36
C LYS A 61 19.66 6.55 -12.17
N GLY A 62 20.18 6.98 -11.01
CA GLY A 62 20.26 8.39 -10.62
C GLY A 62 18.93 8.99 -10.15
N VAL A 63 17.79 8.31 -10.32
CA VAL A 63 16.50 8.73 -9.77
C VAL A 63 16.27 8.05 -8.43
N LYS A 64 16.18 8.86 -7.38
CA LYS A 64 16.03 8.44 -5.99
C LYS A 64 14.83 9.11 -5.35
N PHE A 65 14.54 8.73 -4.11
CA PHE A 65 13.50 9.36 -3.32
C PHE A 65 13.94 9.57 -1.87
N LEU A 66 13.42 10.62 -1.22
CA LEU A 66 13.80 10.97 0.15
C LEU A 66 13.25 9.96 1.16
N LEU A 67 14.14 9.38 1.94
CA LEU A 67 13.80 8.56 3.11
C LEU A 67 13.45 9.42 4.33
N PRO A 68 12.82 8.83 5.36
CA PRO A 68 12.63 9.49 6.65
C PRO A 68 13.96 10.06 7.18
N ASN A 69 13.88 11.23 7.81
CA ASN A 69 15.04 11.95 8.37
C ASN A 69 16.06 12.42 7.33
N GLN A 70 15.75 12.37 6.03
CA GLN A 70 16.54 13.02 5.00
C GLN A 70 15.95 14.39 4.65
N SER A 71 16.81 15.34 4.29
CA SER A 71 16.43 16.65 3.78
C SER A 71 17.21 16.93 2.49
N LEU A 72 16.50 17.44 1.48
CA LEU A 72 17.04 17.78 0.19
C LEU A 72 17.34 19.29 0.15
N TYR A 73 18.53 19.61 -0.34
CA TYR A 73 18.98 20.99 -0.52
C TYR A 73 19.51 21.18 -1.93
N PHE A 74 19.35 22.38 -2.46
CA PHE A 74 19.97 22.79 -3.72
C PHE A 74 21.14 23.74 -3.44
N SER A 75 22.34 23.39 -3.90
CA SER A 75 23.53 24.23 -3.81
C SER A 75 24.39 24.06 -5.05
N ASP A 76 24.84 25.18 -5.62
CA ASP A 76 25.84 25.20 -6.71
C ASP A 76 25.44 24.34 -7.93
N GLY A 77 24.14 24.38 -8.28
CA GLY A 77 23.57 23.62 -9.39
C GLY A 77 23.39 22.13 -9.11
N LYS A 78 23.57 21.67 -7.87
CA LYS A 78 23.46 20.25 -7.48
C LYS A 78 22.50 20.06 -6.32
N LEU A 79 21.85 18.90 -6.32
CA LEU A 79 21.07 18.41 -5.19
C LEU A 79 21.98 17.71 -4.18
N LEU A 80 21.75 18.01 -2.90
CA LEU A 80 22.49 17.47 -1.77
C LEU A 80 21.50 16.92 -0.74
N VAL A 81 21.71 15.67 -0.32
CA VAL A 81 20.91 15.04 0.73
C VAL A 81 21.66 15.15 2.05
N HIS A 82 20.99 15.72 3.05
CA HIS A 82 21.44 15.71 4.43
C HIS A 82 20.61 14.73 5.24
N GLU A 83 21.27 13.90 6.04
CA GLU A 83 20.61 13.02 6.99
C GLU A 83 20.63 13.64 8.39
N SER A 84 19.48 13.66 9.06
CA SER A 84 19.37 13.98 10.47
C SER A 84 19.27 12.72 11.32
N GLU A 85 19.52 12.87 12.62
CA GLU A 85 19.32 11.80 13.60
C GLU A 85 17.84 11.36 13.63
N ASP A 86 17.62 10.05 13.76
CA ASP A 86 16.29 9.48 13.93
C ASP A 86 15.93 9.41 15.40
N THR A 87 15.02 10.28 15.85
CA THR A 87 14.72 10.41 17.28
C THR A 87 13.62 9.47 17.77
N ILE A 88 13.04 8.64 16.88
CA ILE A 88 11.90 7.78 17.21
C ILE A 88 12.21 6.83 18.37
N SER A 89 13.40 6.23 18.41
CA SER A 89 13.79 5.33 19.50
C SER A 89 13.74 5.99 20.88
N ASN A 90 14.04 7.29 20.95
CA ASN A 90 13.98 8.08 22.19
C ASN A 90 12.53 8.42 22.59
N GLN A 91 11.57 8.25 21.68
CA GLN A 91 10.15 8.51 21.91
C GLN A 91 9.34 7.24 22.21
N LEU A 92 9.87 6.07 21.87
CA LEU A 92 9.27 4.76 22.17
C LEU A 92 9.51 4.35 23.63
N GLY A 93 8.62 3.52 24.17
CA GLY A 93 8.67 3.05 25.55
C GLY A 93 8.18 4.06 26.59
N LYS A 94 7.68 5.22 26.15
CA LYS A 94 6.94 6.16 27.01
C LYS A 94 5.59 5.51 27.37
N LYS A 95 4.96 5.99 28.44
CA LYS A 95 3.64 5.51 28.85
C LYS A 95 2.56 6.43 28.30
N THR A 96 1.56 5.85 27.63
CA THR A 96 0.31 6.53 27.24
C THR A 96 -0.91 5.77 27.73
N HIS A 97 -2.07 6.43 27.71
CA HIS A 97 -3.35 5.85 28.08
C HIS A 97 -4.32 5.81 26.90
N GLU A 98 -5.21 4.81 26.89
CA GLU A 98 -6.17 4.60 25.81
C GLU A 98 -7.10 5.80 25.62
N GLU A 99 -7.53 6.42 26.73
CA GLU A 99 -8.41 7.58 26.71
C GLU A 99 -7.73 8.79 26.04
N ASP A 100 -6.45 9.02 26.33
CA ASP A 100 -5.67 10.09 25.69
C ASP A 100 -5.54 9.85 24.18
N VAL A 101 -5.20 8.62 23.78
CA VAL A 101 -5.08 8.24 22.36
C VAL A 101 -6.40 8.43 21.62
N LEU A 102 -7.50 7.94 22.19
CA LEU A 102 -8.83 8.09 21.59
C LEU A 102 -9.25 9.56 21.53
N HIS A 103 -8.94 10.35 22.56
CA HIS A 103 -9.20 11.79 22.58
C HIS A 103 -8.39 12.55 21.53
N MET A 104 -7.10 12.26 21.38
CA MET A 104 -6.24 12.83 20.33
C MET A 104 -6.81 12.55 18.94
N ILE A 105 -7.16 11.29 18.65
CA ILE A 105 -7.76 10.90 17.37
C ILE A 105 -9.09 11.62 17.15
N HIS A 106 -9.97 11.61 18.14
CA HIS A 106 -11.28 12.29 18.09
C HIS A 106 -11.14 13.78 17.77
N GLN A 107 -10.28 14.49 18.53
CA GLN A 107 -10.05 15.91 18.35
C GLN A 107 -9.50 16.21 16.95
N ARG A 108 -8.50 15.46 16.48
CA ARG A 108 -7.87 15.68 15.17
C ARG A 108 -8.85 15.44 14.03
N VAL A 109 -9.60 14.35 14.09
CA VAL A 109 -10.62 14.00 13.11
C VAL A 109 -11.73 15.06 13.03
N ASN A 110 -12.24 15.54 14.16
CA ASN A 110 -13.30 16.56 14.16
C ASN A 110 -12.79 17.96 13.81
N ASN A 111 -11.56 18.33 14.21
CA ASN A 111 -10.95 19.58 13.77
C ASN A 111 -10.79 19.61 12.25
N TRP A 112 -10.34 18.50 11.65
CA TRP A 112 -10.29 18.37 10.19
C TRP A 112 -11.68 18.45 9.56
N ALA A 113 -12.65 17.70 10.08
CA ALA A 113 -14.02 17.65 9.55
C ALA A 113 -14.77 19.00 9.64
N ASN A 114 -14.49 19.78 10.68
CA ASN A 114 -15.08 21.11 10.90
C ASN A 114 -14.39 22.21 10.06
N GLY A 115 -13.26 21.90 9.40
CA GLY A 115 -12.57 22.83 8.52
C GLY A 115 -13.26 23.05 7.16
N PHE A 116 -14.31 22.28 6.87
CA PHE A 116 -15.06 22.35 5.61
C PHE A 116 -16.52 21.91 5.83
N SER A 117 -17.39 22.19 4.85
CA SER A 117 -18.86 21.98 4.98
C SER A 117 -19.39 20.79 4.18
N GLU A 118 -18.60 20.30 3.23
CA GLU A 118 -18.91 19.21 2.32
C GLU A 118 -19.06 17.87 3.05
N ASN A 119 -19.64 16.88 2.38
CA ASN A 119 -19.75 15.53 2.95
C ASN A 119 -18.38 14.86 3.08
N ILE A 120 -18.33 13.87 3.96
CA ILE A 120 -17.11 13.14 4.32
C ILE A 120 -17.20 11.73 3.74
N LEU A 121 -16.29 11.44 2.83
CA LEU A 121 -16.12 10.12 2.25
C LEU A 121 -15.29 9.24 3.19
N ILE A 122 -15.82 8.08 3.59
CA ILE A 122 -15.06 7.10 4.38
C ILE A 122 -15.05 5.74 3.66
N PRO A 123 -13.90 5.31 3.10
CA PRO A 123 -13.69 3.93 2.66
C PRO A 123 -13.79 2.99 3.87
N THR A 124 -14.91 2.31 4.00
CA THR A 124 -15.25 1.53 5.18
C THR A 124 -15.07 0.04 4.88
N SER A 125 -14.02 -0.57 5.42
CA SER A 125 -13.77 -2.01 5.28
C SER A 125 -14.40 -2.84 6.39
N GLY A 126 -15.04 -2.20 7.38
CA GLY A 126 -15.54 -2.89 8.57
C GLY A 126 -14.44 -3.40 9.52
N GLY A 127 -13.15 -3.28 9.15
CA GLY A 127 -12.03 -3.45 10.06
C GLY A 127 -11.98 -2.34 11.10
N PHE A 128 -11.21 -2.54 12.17
CA PHE A 128 -11.21 -1.63 13.33
C PHE A 128 -10.81 -0.19 12.98
N ASP A 129 -9.88 0.01 12.04
CA ASP A 129 -9.35 1.35 11.76
C ASP A 129 -10.38 2.23 11.03
N SER A 130 -10.96 1.73 9.94
CA SER A 130 -12.05 2.43 9.24
C SER A 130 -13.32 2.49 10.07
N ARG A 131 -13.58 1.47 10.92
CA ARG A 131 -14.67 1.50 11.91
C ARG A 131 -14.47 2.66 12.90
N LEU A 132 -13.25 2.85 13.40
CA LEU A 132 -12.93 3.96 14.31
C LEU A 132 -13.16 5.32 13.63
N MET A 133 -12.77 5.49 12.37
CA MET A 133 -12.99 6.74 11.63
C MET A 133 -14.49 7.12 11.55
N ASN A 134 -15.37 6.14 11.29
CA ASN A 134 -16.81 6.37 11.30
C ASN A 134 -17.31 6.76 12.71
N VAL A 135 -16.77 6.13 13.76
CA VAL A 135 -17.15 6.41 15.16
C VAL A 135 -16.67 7.78 15.62
N MET A 136 -15.51 8.25 15.16
CA MET A 136 -14.87 9.46 15.66
C MET A 136 -15.48 10.76 15.13
N ILE A 137 -16.11 10.76 13.96
CA ILE A 137 -16.77 11.97 13.40
C ILE A 137 -18.06 12.29 14.16
N ASP A 138 -18.21 13.45 14.78
CA ASP A 138 -19.40 13.76 15.59
C ASP A 138 -20.68 13.82 14.75
N ASP A 139 -20.65 14.53 13.62
CA ASP A 139 -21.78 14.65 12.70
C ASP A 139 -21.87 13.45 11.74
N LYS A 140 -22.59 12.41 12.17
CA LYS A 140 -22.82 11.20 11.36
C LYS A 140 -23.57 11.48 10.06
N SER A 141 -24.36 12.57 9.99
CA SER A 141 -25.18 12.88 8.81
C SER A 141 -24.35 13.25 7.59
N ARG A 142 -23.12 13.74 7.80
CA ARG A 142 -22.14 14.05 6.74
C ARG A 142 -21.39 12.83 6.23
N ILE A 143 -21.49 11.68 6.88
CA ILE A 143 -20.71 10.49 6.53
C ILE A 143 -21.36 9.75 5.36
N HIS A 144 -20.60 9.65 4.28
CA HIS A 144 -20.89 8.83 3.12
C HIS A 144 -19.84 7.69 3.07
N ALA A 145 -20.23 6.53 3.59
CA ALA A 145 -19.39 5.35 3.66
C ALA A 145 -19.49 4.51 2.39
N TYR A 146 -18.34 4.06 1.88
CA TYR A 146 -18.30 3.18 0.71
C TYR A 146 -17.42 1.98 0.96
N THR A 147 -17.81 0.83 0.39
CA THR A 147 -17.09 -0.43 0.57
C THR A 147 -17.07 -1.22 -0.73
N TYR A 148 -15.97 -1.91 -1.02
CA TYR A 148 -15.95 -2.97 -2.02
C TYR A 148 -15.75 -4.33 -1.33
N GLY A 149 -16.21 -5.41 -1.96
CA GLY A 149 -15.96 -6.77 -1.49
C GLY A 149 -14.84 -7.43 -2.29
N THR A 150 -14.08 -8.32 -1.66
CA THR A 150 -12.96 -9.03 -2.30
C THR A 150 -13.33 -10.44 -2.78
N SER A 151 -14.50 -10.96 -2.38
CA SER A 151 -14.98 -12.28 -2.80
C SER A 151 -15.73 -12.25 -4.12
N PHE A 152 -15.89 -13.42 -4.76
CA PHE A 152 -16.67 -13.55 -6.00
C PHE A 152 -18.11 -13.02 -5.85
N ASN A 153 -18.80 -13.41 -4.77
CA ASN A 153 -19.98 -12.69 -4.31
C ASN A 153 -19.53 -11.57 -3.37
N GLN A 154 -19.26 -10.38 -3.90
CA GLN A 154 -18.70 -9.26 -3.14
C GLN A 154 -19.59 -8.81 -1.98
N GLY A 155 -20.91 -8.98 -2.09
CA GLY A 155 -21.83 -8.66 -1.00
C GLY A 155 -21.68 -9.54 0.24
N ALA A 156 -21.14 -10.75 0.08
CA ALA A 156 -20.89 -11.68 1.17
C ALA A 156 -19.48 -11.51 1.78
N SER A 157 -18.63 -10.63 1.24
CA SER A 157 -17.32 -10.35 1.84
C SER A 157 -17.50 -9.81 3.26
N ARG A 158 -16.63 -10.23 4.19
CA ARG A 158 -16.63 -9.73 5.58
C ARG A 158 -16.70 -8.21 5.61
N GLU A 159 -15.93 -7.54 4.76
CA GLU A 159 -15.84 -6.09 4.71
C GLU A 159 -17.19 -5.45 4.38
N SER A 160 -17.90 -5.99 3.38
CA SER A 160 -19.22 -5.50 2.98
C SER A 160 -20.27 -5.74 4.06
N VAL A 161 -20.26 -6.92 4.69
CA VAL A 161 -21.22 -7.24 5.77
C VAL A 161 -21.00 -6.34 6.98
N TYR A 162 -19.75 -6.18 7.43
CA TYR A 162 -19.44 -5.36 8.60
C TYR A 162 -19.63 -3.86 8.34
N ALA A 163 -19.30 -3.37 7.14
CA ALA A 163 -19.53 -1.96 6.80
C ALA A 163 -21.03 -1.62 6.75
N SER A 164 -21.86 -2.51 6.20
CA SER A 164 -23.32 -2.34 6.20
C SER A 164 -23.88 -2.27 7.61
N LEU A 165 -23.44 -3.17 8.51
CA LEU A 165 -23.88 -3.19 9.91
C LEU A 165 -23.43 -1.94 10.67
N LEU A 166 -22.21 -1.48 10.41
CA LEU A 166 -21.70 -0.24 10.99
C LEU A 166 -22.56 0.95 10.59
N ALA A 167 -22.86 1.07 9.30
CA ALA A 167 -23.68 2.16 8.78
C ALA A 167 -25.10 2.14 9.35
N GLU A 168 -25.70 0.96 9.48
CA GLU A 168 -27.00 0.78 10.12
C GLU A 168 -26.98 1.27 11.58
N ARG A 169 -25.99 0.86 12.37
CA ARG A 169 -25.88 1.24 13.79
C ARG A 169 -25.56 2.70 14.02
N LEU A 170 -24.78 3.31 13.12
CA LEU A 170 -24.40 4.72 13.22
C LEU A 170 -25.35 5.67 12.49
N GLY A 171 -26.31 5.15 11.71
CA GLY A 171 -27.22 5.96 10.91
C GLY A 171 -26.53 6.72 9.78
N THR A 172 -25.46 6.17 9.19
CA THR A 172 -24.69 6.83 8.11
C THR A 172 -25.16 6.39 6.72
N LYS A 173 -24.92 7.22 5.69
CA LYS A 173 -25.16 6.82 4.30
C LYS A 173 -24.11 5.78 3.91
N TRP A 174 -24.54 4.64 3.37
CA TRP A 174 -23.63 3.59 2.92
C TRP A 174 -24.02 2.99 1.57
N SER A 175 -23.01 2.67 0.76
CA SER A 175 -23.18 1.92 -0.48
C SER A 175 -22.00 0.99 -0.75
N ARG A 176 -22.30 -0.18 -1.32
CA ARG A 176 -21.28 -1.09 -1.84
C ARG A 176 -20.96 -0.76 -3.29
N VAL A 177 -19.67 -0.64 -3.61
CA VAL A 177 -19.15 -0.45 -4.96
C VAL A 177 -18.66 -1.80 -5.51
N PRO A 178 -19.30 -2.36 -6.54
CA PRO A 178 -18.80 -3.58 -7.17
C PRO A 178 -17.54 -3.28 -7.99
N LEU A 179 -16.51 -4.12 -7.85
CA LEU A 179 -15.25 -4.02 -8.61
C LEU A 179 -15.06 -5.20 -9.57
N GLY A 180 -14.10 -5.08 -10.49
CA GLY A 180 -13.69 -6.20 -11.34
C GLY A 180 -13.24 -5.81 -12.74
N LYS A 181 -13.15 -4.51 -13.04
CA LYS A 181 -12.62 -4.00 -14.30
C LYS A 181 -11.39 -3.11 -14.11
N PHE A 182 -10.55 -3.45 -13.13
CA PHE A 182 -9.51 -2.56 -12.67
C PHE A 182 -8.20 -2.66 -13.46
N ASN A 183 -7.98 -3.69 -14.29
CA ASN A 183 -6.77 -3.73 -15.11
C ASN A 183 -6.78 -2.66 -16.22
N LEU A 184 -7.97 -2.14 -16.58
CA LEU A 184 -8.12 -1.02 -17.51
C LEU A 184 -7.45 0.28 -17.03
N TYR A 185 -7.15 0.41 -15.74
CA TYR A 185 -6.54 1.61 -15.16
C TYR A 185 -5.01 1.53 -15.04
N MET A 186 -4.34 0.58 -15.71
CA MET A 186 -2.89 0.45 -15.64
C MET A 186 -2.13 1.66 -16.20
N ASP A 187 -2.66 2.30 -17.26
CA ASP A 187 -2.04 3.50 -17.82
C ASP A 187 -2.25 4.71 -16.90
N ASP A 188 -3.45 4.88 -16.35
CA ASP A 188 -3.75 5.88 -15.33
C ASP A 188 -2.85 5.70 -14.10
N TRP A 189 -2.63 4.45 -13.69
CA TRP A 189 -1.71 4.12 -12.61
C TRP A 189 -0.27 4.53 -12.92
N TYR A 190 0.22 4.20 -14.12
CA TYR A 190 1.56 4.59 -14.55
C TYR A 190 1.72 6.11 -14.60
N SER A 191 0.69 6.85 -15.01
CA SER A 191 0.75 8.32 -15.03
C SER A 191 0.98 8.92 -13.63
N GLN A 192 0.42 8.30 -12.60
CA GLN A 192 0.51 8.77 -11.21
C GLN A 192 1.76 8.29 -10.47
N PHE A 193 2.21 7.06 -10.73
CA PHE A 193 3.26 6.41 -9.94
C PHE A 193 4.47 5.97 -10.75
N GLY A 194 4.41 6.02 -12.08
CA GLY A 194 5.49 5.59 -12.98
C GLY A 194 6.03 4.20 -12.60
N PRO A 195 7.36 3.99 -12.69
CA PRO A 195 7.99 2.75 -12.24
C PRO A 195 8.26 2.72 -10.71
N ALA A 196 7.66 3.61 -9.91
CA ALA A 196 7.87 3.62 -8.46
C ALA A 196 7.03 2.57 -7.74
N VAL A 197 5.86 2.20 -8.29
CA VAL A 197 4.92 1.25 -7.67
C VAL A 197 4.31 0.35 -8.75
N ALA A 198 4.30 -0.97 -8.52
CA ALA A 198 3.60 -1.93 -9.35
C ALA A 198 2.11 -1.58 -9.49
N ALA A 199 1.48 -1.97 -10.60
CA ALA A 199 0.06 -1.73 -10.89
C ALA A 199 -0.89 -2.62 -10.06
N SER A 200 -0.57 -2.84 -8.78
CA SER A 200 -1.31 -3.69 -7.85
C SER A 200 -2.49 -3.00 -7.18
N GLY A 201 -2.53 -1.66 -7.16
CA GLY A 201 -3.59 -0.88 -6.52
C GLY A 201 -4.63 -0.30 -7.49
N THR A 202 -4.65 -0.71 -8.76
CA THR A 202 -5.57 -0.15 -9.78
C THR A 202 -7.06 -0.28 -9.40
N TYR A 203 -7.42 -1.27 -8.57
CA TYR A 203 -8.76 -1.42 -8.02
C TYR A 203 -9.20 -0.22 -7.15
N HIS A 204 -8.25 0.52 -6.55
CA HIS A 204 -8.57 1.79 -5.89
C HIS A 204 -9.02 2.86 -6.88
N ILE A 205 -8.42 2.92 -8.08
CA ILE A 205 -8.84 3.87 -9.11
C ILE A 205 -10.28 3.55 -9.53
N GLU A 206 -10.58 2.27 -9.83
CA GLU A 206 -11.95 1.84 -10.16
C GLU A 206 -12.94 2.19 -9.03
N PHE A 207 -12.55 1.95 -7.78
CA PHE A 207 -13.38 2.22 -6.61
C PHE A 207 -13.74 3.70 -6.48
N TYR A 208 -12.75 4.60 -6.49
CA TYR A 208 -13.01 6.03 -6.37
C TYR A 208 -13.64 6.63 -7.63
N HIS A 209 -13.37 6.07 -8.81
CA HIS A 209 -14.06 6.46 -10.04
C HIS A 209 -15.57 6.27 -9.91
N LYS A 210 -15.99 5.07 -9.47
CA LYS A 210 -17.41 4.75 -9.27
C LYS A 210 -18.06 5.57 -8.17
N ILE A 211 -17.35 5.86 -7.09
CA ILE A 211 -17.84 6.76 -6.03
C ILE A 211 -18.09 8.16 -6.61
N ARG A 212 -17.14 8.68 -7.39
CA ARG A 212 -17.25 10.00 -8.01
C ARG A 212 -18.45 10.10 -8.96
N GLU A 213 -18.74 9.04 -9.70
CA GLU A 213 -19.97 8.94 -10.50
C GLU A 213 -21.24 8.94 -9.62
N GLN A 214 -21.26 8.13 -8.56
CA GLN A 214 -22.39 8.02 -7.63
C GLN A 214 -22.68 9.34 -6.90
N GLU A 215 -21.63 10.08 -6.56
CA GLU A 215 -21.71 11.39 -5.91
C GLU A 215 -21.81 12.56 -6.90
N ARG A 216 -21.97 12.27 -8.20
CA ARG A 216 -22.14 13.28 -9.26
C ARG A 216 -21.04 14.35 -9.24
N GLN A 217 -19.79 13.92 -9.05
CA GLN A 217 -18.61 14.79 -8.97
C GLN A 217 -18.65 15.78 -7.78
N ALA A 218 -19.46 15.54 -6.75
CA ALA A 218 -19.48 16.38 -5.57
C ALA A 218 -18.10 16.37 -4.88
N LYS A 219 -17.69 17.55 -4.41
CA LYS A 219 -16.49 17.69 -3.57
C LYS A 219 -16.75 17.03 -2.23
N MET A 220 -15.78 16.24 -1.76
CA MET A 220 -15.85 15.55 -0.48
C MET A 220 -14.45 15.45 0.11
N GLY A 221 -14.33 15.59 1.43
CA GLY A 221 -13.11 15.24 2.15
C GLY A 221 -13.05 13.74 2.38
N LEU A 222 -11.91 13.09 2.15
CA LEU A 222 -11.75 11.67 2.43
C LEU A 222 -11.06 11.45 3.77
N LEU A 223 -11.72 10.71 4.67
CA LEU A 223 -11.14 10.27 5.93
C LEU A 223 -10.81 8.77 5.82
N SER A 224 -9.55 8.42 6.06
CA SER A 224 -9.05 7.07 5.94
C SER A 224 -8.53 6.52 7.27
N GLY A 225 -8.78 5.24 7.51
CA GLY A 225 -8.17 4.49 8.60
C GLY A 225 -6.86 3.80 8.22
N ILE A 226 -6.23 4.20 7.12
CA ILE A 226 -4.98 3.60 6.63
C ILE A 226 -3.92 3.55 7.74
N ILE A 227 -3.15 2.47 7.79
CA ILE A 227 -2.04 2.18 8.72
C ILE A 227 -2.34 2.16 10.23
N GLY A 228 -3.59 2.36 10.65
CA GLY A 228 -3.95 2.34 12.08
C GLY A 228 -3.68 0.99 12.75
N ASP A 229 -3.79 -0.11 12.01
CA ASP A 229 -3.57 -1.47 12.52
C ASP A 229 -2.10 -1.76 12.86
N ALA A 230 -1.17 -1.12 12.15
CA ALA A 230 0.27 -1.20 12.42
C ALA A 230 0.58 -0.73 13.85
N TRP A 231 0.01 0.41 14.24
CA TRP A 231 0.25 1.01 15.56
C TRP A 231 -0.60 0.40 16.67
N ALA A 232 -1.78 -0.10 16.33
CA ALA A 232 -2.77 -0.57 17.29
C ALA A 232 -2.48 -1.96 17.90
N GLY A 233 -1.43 -2.65 17.43
CA GLY A 233 -1.03 -3.97 17.92
C GLY A 233 -1.56 -5.16 17.09
N ALA A 234 -2.00 -4.92 15.85
CA ALA A 234 -2.37 -5.99 14.92
C ALA A 234 -1.14 -6.61 14.23
N VAL A 235 -0.14 -5.78 13.95
CA VAL A 235 1.08 -6.16 13.25
C VAL A 235 2.13 -6.66 14.24
N LYS A 236 2.67 -7.85 13.97
CA LYS A 236 3.80 -8.43 14.71
C LYS A 236 4.96 -8.60 13.73
N VAL A 237 6.06 -7.91 13.99
CA VAL A 237 7.28 -8.00 13.17
C VAL A 237 8.27 -8.91 13.91
N PRO A 238 8.78 -9.99 13.28
CA PRO A 238 9.78 -10.88 13.90
C PRO A 238 11.10 -10.15 14.12
N GLU A 239 12.01 -10.75 14.89
CA GLU A 239 13.32 -10.14 15.13
C GLU A 239 14.12 -10.04 13.84
N ILE A 240 14.84 -8.93 13.67
CA ILE A 240 15.65 -8.64 12.49
C ILE A 240 17.11 -8.66 12.91
N GLN A 241 17.78 -9.77 12.62
CA GLN A 241 19.17 -10.02 13.04
C GLN A 241 20.17 -9.95 11.86
N SER A 242 19.70 -9.67 10.64
CA SER A 242 20.53 -9.57 9.45
C SER A 242 19.90 -8.70 8.36
N ALA A 243 20.70 -8.24 7.40
CA ALA A 243 20.22 -7.51 6.21
C ALA A 243 19.26 -8.34 5.36
N SER A 244 19.47 -9.66 5.29
CA SER A 244 18.53 -10.58 4.62
C SER A 244 17.17 -10.62 5.31
N ALA A 245 17.15 -10.66 6.65
CA ALA A 245 15.90 -10.54 7.41
C ALA A 245 15.26 -9.15 7.23
N TYR A 246 16.07 -8.08 7.16
CA TYR A 246 15.60 -6.71 6.95
C TYR A 246 14.78 -6.56 5.67
N ARG A 247 15.18 -7.24 4.58
CA ARG A 247 14.42 -7.26 3.32
C ARG A 247 12.98 -7.72 3.48
N THR A 248 12.67 -8.55 4.48
CA THR A 248 11.32 -9.06 4.69
C THR A 248 10.33 -8.03 5.26
N LEU A 249 10.84 -6.90 5.81
CA LEU A 249 10.01 -5.88 6.48
C LEU A 249 8.96 -5.23 5.57
N GLY A 250 9.21 -5.18 4.25
CA GLY A 250 8.30 -4.58 3.27
C GLY A 250 7.55 -5.57 2.37
N TYR A 251 7.75 -6.88 2.51
CA TYR A 251 7.18 -7.84 1.56
C TYR A 251 5.64 -7.78 1.49
N THR A 252 5.11 -7.81 0.27
CA THR A 252 3.68 -7.61 -0.08
C THR A 252 2.90 -8.91 -0.16
N HIS A 253 3.28 -9.91 0.64
CA HIS A 253 2.62 -11.23 0.65
C HIS A 253 2.53 -11.90 -0.73
N GLY A 254 3.50 -11.63 -1.62
CA GLY A 254 3.62 -12.25 -2.94
C GLY A 254 2.95 -11.49 -4.09
N MET A 255 2.52 -10.23 -3.88
CA MET A 255 2.11 -9.33 -4.96
C MET A 255 3.34 -8.67 -5.61
N SER A 256 4.21 -9.50 -6.16
CA SER A 256 5.53 -9.12 -6.66
C SER A 256 5.96 -10.00 -7.84
N ALA A 257 7.07 -9.63 -8.48
CA ALA A 257 7.79 -10.47 -9.42
C ALA A 257 9.04 -11.03 -8.72
N ASP A 258 9.32 -12.32 -8.85
CA ASP A 258 10.48 -12.95 -8.21
C ASP A 258 11.75 -12.51 -8.91
N SER A 259 12.51 -11.59 -8.32
CA SER A 259 13.72 -11.01 -8.93
C SER A 259 14.80 -12.05 -9.19
N LYS A 260 14.87 -13.11 -8.38
CA LYS A 260 15.83 -14.20 -8.56
C LYS A 260 15.52 -15.01 -9.81
N LEU A 261 14.24 -15.29 -10.05
CA LEU A 261 13.80 -15.96 -11.28
C LEU A 261 13.83 -15.02 -12.49
N ALA A 262 13.49 -13.75 -12.31
CA ALA A 262 13.37 -12.77 -13.39
C ALA A 262 14.73 -12.27 -13.89
N MET A 263 15.70 -12.07 -12.99
CA MET A 263 16.97 -11.39 -13.30
C MET A 263 18.19 -12.07 -12.66
N ASP A 264 18.05 -12.62 -11.46
CA ASP A 264 19.13 -13.17 -10.61
C ASP A 264 20.19 -12.13 -10.24
N VAL A 265 19.72 -10.92 -9.89
CA VAL A 265 20.54 -9.81 -9.40
C VAL A 265 20.44 -9.74 -7.88
N ASP A 266 21.59 -9.71 -7.20
CA ASP A 266 21.64 -9.47 -5.76
C ASP A 266 21.66 -7.96 -5.45
N TYR A 267 20.73 -7.55 -4.59
CA TYR A 267 20.59 -6.18 -4.10
C TYR A 267 20.74 -6.09 -2.57
N THR A 268 21.28 -7.13 -1.93
CA THR A 268 21.43 -7.18 -0.46
C THR A 268 22.21 -5.98 0.10
N GLY A 269 23.19 -5.47 -0.65
CA GLY A 269 23.94 -4.25 -0.28
C GLY A 269 23.06 -3.02 -0.04
N LEU A 270 21.90 -2.90 -0.71
CA LEU A 270 20.96 -1.80 -0.45
C LEU A 270 20.35 -1.88 0.96
N ALA A 271 20.09 -3.09 1.44
CA ALA A 271 19.52 -3.33 2.77
C ALA A 271 20.58 -3.32 3.87
N GLU A 272 21.82 -3.72 3.58
CA GLU A 272 22.92 -3.77 4.56
C GLU A 272 23.20 -2.41 5.19
N ALA A 273 23.32 -1.35 4.39
CA ALA A 273 23.58 0.01 4.89
C ALA A 273 22.47 0.48 5.87
N LEU A 274 21.21 0.19 5.56
CA LEU A 274 20.08 0.56 6.41
C LEU A 274 20.01 -0.31 7.67
N PHE A 275 20.25 -1.61 7.53
CA PHE A 275 20.30 -2.52 8.67
C PHE A 275 21.41 -2.13 9.64
N ASP A 276 22.63 -1.87 9.16
CA ASP A 276 23.75 -1.51 10.02
C ASP A 276 23.50 -0.21 10.79
N LYS A 277 22.84 0.76 10.15
CA LYS A 277 22.43 2.02 10.78
C LYS A 277 21.40 1.82 11.89
N GLN A 278 20.50 0.84 11.75
CA GLN A 278 19.32 0.68 12.61
C GLN A 278 19.37 -0.55 13.54
N LYS A 279 20.41 -1.38 13.46
CA LYS A 279 20.48 -2.70 14.14
C LYS A 279 20.25 -2.66 15.65
N GLU A 280 20.67 -1.59 16.31
CA GLU A 280 20.44 -1.41 17.75
C GLU A 280 18.98 -1.09 18.04
N ASP A 281 18.37 -0.19 17.27
CA ASP A 281 16.96 0.19 17.40
C ASP A 281 16.02 -0.98 17.05
N LEU A 282 16.40 -1.80 16.08
CA LEU A 282 15.64 -2.99 15.64
C LEU A 282 15.48 -4.06 16.72
N LYS A 283 16.19 -3.96 17.85
CA LYS A 283 15.92 -4.78 19.05
C LYS A 283 14.54 -4.47 19.64
N SER A 284 14.05 -3.23 19.51
CA SER A 284 12.72 -2.84 19.93
C SER A 284 11.64 -3.42 19.00
N ALA A 285 10.60 -4.03 19.58
CA ALA A 285 9.45 -4.53 18.82
C ALA A 285 8.66 -3.40 18.14
N ASP A 286 8.51 -2.26 18.83
CA ASP A 286 7.77 -1.11 18.30
C ASP A 286 8.57 -0.39 17.21
N PHE A 287 9.90 -0.29 17.35
CA PHE A 287 10.74 0.29 16.30
C PHE A 287 10.75 -0.56 15.02
N ARG A 288 10.66 -1.89 15.14
CA ARG A 288 10.49 -2.79 13.99
C ARG A 288 9.19 -2.53 13.24
N ILE A 289 8.09 -2.19 13.94
CA ILE A 289 6.82 -1.80 13.29
C ILE A 289 7.01 -0.49 12.53
N VAL A 290 7.63 0.53 13.14
CA VAL A 290 7.92 1.80 12.47
C VAL A 290 8.78 1.57 11.23
N THR A 291 9.84 0.78 11.35
CA THR A 291 10.72 0.44 10.23
C THR A 291 9.96 -0.29 9.12
N ALA A 292 9.08 -1.25 9.46
CA ALA A 292 8.25 -1.93 8.47
C ALA A 292 7.35 -0.96 7.68
N MET A 293 6.75 0.04 8.35
CA MET A 293 5.91 1.04 7.66
C MET A 293 6.75 1.99 6.81
N ARG A 294 7.93 2.41 7.30
CA ARG A 294 8.90 3.21 6.53
C ARG A 294 9.41 2.49 5.28
N THR A 295 9.68 1.19 5.38
CA THR A 295 10.05 0.38 4.21
C THR A 295 8.89 0.32 3.21
N LYS A 296 7.64 0.23 3.70
CA LYS A 296 6.42 0.20 2.87
C LYS A 296 5.96 1.57 2.36
N MET A 297 6.68 2.65 2.64
CA MET A 297 6.14 3.98 2.49
C MET A 297 5.71 4.33 1.05
N MET A 298 6.46 3.84 0.06
CA MET A 298 6.14 4.02 -1.36
C MET A 298 4.83 3.31 -1.74
N MET A 299 4.57 2.13 -1.16
CA MET A 299 3.29 1.43 -1.29
C MET A 299 2.17 2.20 -0.55
N LEU A 300 2.43 2.71 0.64
CA LEU A 300 1.42 3.43 1.42
C LEU A 300 1.00 4.75 0.76
N GLN A 301 1.90 5.38 -0.01
CA GLN A 301 1.62 6.62 -0.72
C GLN A 301 0.40 6.53 -1.64
N TYR A 302 0.22 5.44 -2.40
CA TYR A 302 -0.91 5.36 -3.35
C TYR A 302 -2.27 5.35 -2.64
N LEU A 303 -2.35 4.83 -1.42
CA LEU A 303 -3.60 4.71 -0.67
C LEU A 303 -4.19 6.08 -0.29
N ILE A 304 -3.38 7.15 -0.31
CA ILE A 304 -3.82 8.54 -0.10
C ILE A 304 -3.72 9.36 -1.42
N ALA A 305 -2.72 9.08 -2.25
CA ALA A 305 -2.54 9.81 -3.51
C ALA A 305 -3.65 9.48 -4.53
N VAL A 306 -4.05 8.21 -4.68
CA VAL A 306 -5.13 7.82 -5.62
C VAL A 306 -6.43 8.58 -5.35
N PRO A 307 -7.01 8.56 -4.12
CA PRO A 307 -8.22 9.32 -3.88
C PRO A 307 -8.05 10.82 -4.14
N SER A 308 -6.89 11.39 -3.82
CA SER A 308 -6.60 12.81 -4.08
C SER A 308 -6.62 13.14 -5.57
N HIS A 309 -5.99 12.33 -6.43
CA HIS A 309 -6.08 12.47 -7.89
C HIS A 309 -7.50 12.28 -8.43
N MET A 310 -8.33 11.54 -7.71
CA MET A 310 -9.74 11.36 -8.05
C MET A 310 -10.64 12.50 -7.55
N GLY A 311 -10.09 13.53 -6.91
CA GLY A 311 -10.84 14.69 -6.42
C GLY A 311 -11.30 14.58 -4.96
N PHE A 312 -10.78 13.60 -4.22
CA PHE A 312 -11.06 13.37 -2.81
C PHE A 312 -9.80 13.59 -1.97
N PRO A 313 -9.46 14.83 -1.59
CA PRO A 313 -8.29 15.10 -0.75
C PRO A 313 -8.40 14.31 0.56
N GLY A 314 -7.38 13.48 0.80
CA GLY A 314 -7.38 12.49 1.88
C GLY A 314 -6.69 12.98 3.15
N TYR A 315 -7.21 12.53 4.29
CA TYR A 315 -6.60 12.67 5.60
C TYR A 315 -6.69 11.35 6.38
N SER A 316 -5.67 11.05 7.17
CA SER A 316 -5.67 9.96 8.13
C SER A 316 -4.98 10.44 9.41
N PRO A 317 -5.60 10.33 10.59
CA PRO A 317 -4.93 10.64 11.84
C PRO A 317 -3.76 9.68 12.13
N PHE A 318 -3.78 8.48 11.53
CA PHE A 318 -2.77 7.44 11.79
C PHE A 318 -1.45 7.65 11.05
N VAL A 319 -1.37 8.63 10.13
CA VAL A 319 -0.09 9.06 9.53
C VAL A 319 0.56 10.19 10.32
N GLU A 320 -0.05 10.68 11.41
CA GLU A 320 0.56 11.66 12.30
C GLU A 320 1.49 10.97 13.30
N GLU A 321 2.73 11.47 13.40
CA GLU A 321 3.79 10.86 14.20
C GLU A 321 3.41 10.80 15.69
N ASP A 322 2.79 11.84 16.22
CA ASP A 322 2.39 11.92 17.63
C ASP A 322 1.29 10.89 17.98
N ILE A 323 0.29 10.72 17.13
CA ILE A 323 -0.77 9.71 17.29
C ILE A 323 -0.19 8.31 17.18
N ALA A 324 0.64 8.05 16.17
CA ALA A 324 1.24 6.73 15.98
C ALA A 324 2.15 6.34 17.17
N LEU A 325 2.98 7.27 17.65
CA LEU A 325 3.81 7.07 18.83
C LEU A 325 2.94 6.88 20.09
N ALA A 326 1.86 7.64 20.24
CA ALA A 326 0.95 7.49 21.37
C ALA A 326 0.29 6.11 21.38
N MET A 327 -0.10 5.58 20.22
CA MET A 327 -0.63 4.22 20.08
C MET A 327 0.45 3.15 20.37
N LEU A 328 1.66 3.32 19.84
CA LEU A 328 2.78 2.40 20.09
C LEU A 328 3.21 2.39 21.56
N ASN A 329 3.00 3.47 22.29
CA ASN A 329 3.34 3.61 23.71
C ASN A 329 2.24 3.09 24.67
N LEU A 330 1.15 2.53 24.15
CA LEU A 330 0.16 1.84 24.96
C LEU A 330 0.77 0.58 25.61
N PRO A 331 0.28 0.15 26.79
CA PRO A 331 0.77 -1.06 27.44
C PRO A 331 0.66 -2.30 26.53
N VAL A 332 1.65 -3.19 26.60
CA VAL A 332 1.78 -4.35 25.69
C VAL A 332 0.54 -5.24 25.73
N GLU A 333 0.00 -5.48 26.92
CA GLU A 333 -1.22 -6.26 27.15
C GLU A 333 -2.46 -5.63 26.52
N ARG A 334 -2.46 -4.30 26.37
CA ARG A 334 -3.57 -3.55 25.74
C ARG A 334 -3.43 -3.54 24.23
N LYS A 335 -2.21 -3.41 23.69
CA LYS A 335 -1.93 -3.57 22.26
C LYS A 335 -2.17 -5.00 21.76
N ASN A 336 -1.86 -6.02 22.58
CA ASN A 336 -1.99 -7.41 22.14
C ASN A 336 -3.43 -7.73 21.70
N GLU A 337 -3.55 -8.26 20.48
CA GLU A 337 -4.85 -8.55 19.84
C GLU A 337 -5.81 -7.34 19.81
N ARG A 338 -5.24 -6.13 19.88
CA ARG A 338 -5.95 -4.85 19.88
C ARG A 338 -7.00 -4.77 21.01
N ALA A 339 -6.70 -5.32 22.20
CA ALA A 339 -7.64 -5.41 23.32
C ALA A 339 -8.31 -4.07 23.64
N TRP A 340 -7.55 -2.97 23.64
CA TRP A 340 -8.07 -1.61 23.84
C TRP A 340 -9.19 -1.23 22.86
N GLN A 341 -8.99 -1.46 21.55
CA GLN A 341 -10.01 -1.20 20.54
C GLN A 341 -11.18 -2.17 20.63
N ARG A 342 -10.93 -3.45 20.97
CA ARG A 342 -12.02 -4.42 21.20
C ARG A 342 -12.95 -3.93 22.31
N ASP A 343 -12.38 -3.52 23.44
CA ASP A 343 -13.14 -3.04 24.59
C ASP A 343 -13.91 -1.75 24.25
N TYR A 344 -13.26 -0.82 23.54
CA TYR A 344 -13.91 0.38 23.04
C TYR A 344 -15.10 0.07 22.13
N PHE A 345 -14.93 -0.81 21.13
CA PHE A 345 -16.03 -1.18 20.24
C PHE A 345 -17.13 -1.97 20.95
N ARG A 346 -16.78 -2.83 21.92
CA ARG A 346 -17.77 -3.56 22.71
C ARG A 346 -18.65 -2.60 23.51
N LYS A 347 -18.06 -1.60 24.16
CA LYS A 347 -18.77 -0.55 24.91
C LYS A 347 -19.77 0.22 24.03
N HIS A 348 -19.48 0.37 22.74
CA HIS A 348 -20.33 1.08 21.78
C HIS A 348 -21.26 0.16 20.98
N ASN A 349 -21.34 -1.13 21.32
CA ASN A 349 -22.09 -2.13 20.54
C ASN A 349 -21.65 -2.14 19.06
N LEU A 350 -20.35 -2.18 18.80
CA LEU A 350 -19.76 -2.18 17.46
C LEU A 350 -18.69 -3.27 17.29
N LEU A 351 -18.66 -4.29 18.16
CA LEU A 351 -17.70 -5.40 18.08
C LEU A 351 -18.32 -6.61 17.34
N PHE A 352 -18.45 -6.50 16.02
CA PHE A 352 -19.11 -7.49 15.16
C PHE A 352 -18.43 -8.87 15.15
N GLU A 353 -17.17 -8.94 15.57
CA GLU A 353 -16.41 -10.19 15.69
C GLU A 353 -17.00 -11.15 16.74
N GLU A 354 -17.75 -10.63 17.71
CA GLU A 354 -18.43 -11.42 18.74
C GLU A 354 -19.86 -11.82 18.31
N GLU A 355 -20.28 -11.37 17.13
CA GLU A 355 -21.59 -11.64 16.56
C GLU A 355 -21.51 -12.70 15.45
N LYS A 356 -22.48 -13.62 15.41
CA LYS A 356 -22.50 -14.76 14.48
C LYS A 356 -23.04 -14.38 13.10
N HIS A 357 -22.33 -13.52 12.38
CA HIS A 357 -22.71 -13.12 11.03
C HIS A 357 -22.29 -14.14 9.97
N LYS A 358 -23.03 -14.18 8.85
CA LYS A 358 -22.68 -14.98 7.67
C LYS A 358 -21.88 -14.13 6.68
N TYR A 359 -20.60 -14.44 6.51
CA TYR A 359 -19.72 -13.78 5.55
C TYR A 359 -18.58 -14.71 5.11
N THR A 360 -17.79 -14.29 4.11
CA THR A 360 -16.62 -15.01 3.60
C THR A 360 -15.34 -14.18 3.70
N TYR A 361 -14.21 -14.87 3.92
CA TYR A 361 -12.85 -14.32 3.86
C TYR A 361 -12.16 -14.60 2.52
N GLN A 362 -12.89 -15.12 1.53
CA GLN A 362 -12.32 -15.42 0.22
C GLN A 362 -11.91 -14.11 -0.47
N ASN A 363 -10.63 -13.99 -0.80
CA ASN A 363 -10.14 -12.96 -1.71
C ASN A 363 -9.99 -13.59 -3.10
N SER A 364 -10.95 -13.30 -3.97
CA SER A 364 -11.03 -13.80 -5.35
C SER A 364 -11.09 -12.65 -6.36
N LEU A 365 -10.89 -11.39 -5.93
CA LEU A 365 -11.12 -10.22 -6.78
C LEU A 365 -10.16 -10.17 -7.99
N ASN A 366 -8.88 -10.46 -7.78
CA ASN A 366 -7.89 -10.55 -8.87
C ASN A 366 -8.23 -11.68 -9.86
N TYR A 367 -8.66 -12.82 -9.33
CA TYR A 367 -9.11 -13.93 -10.19
C TYR A 367 -10.38 -13.56 -10.95
N TYR A 368 -11.31 -12.85 -10.32
CA TYR A 368 -12.51 -12.34 -10.97
C TYR A 368 -12.15 -11.44 -12.15
N ALA A 369 -11.26 -10.46 -11.95
CA ALA A 369 -10.81 -9.57 -13.02
C ALA A 369 -10.16 -10.36 -14.18
N LEU A 370 -9.25 -11.30 -13.88
CA LEU A 370 -8.61 -12.16 -14.88
C LEU A 370 -9.58 -12.98 -15.74
N VAL A 371 -10.74 -13.38 -15.21
CA VAL A 371 -11.73 -14.16 -15.95
C VAL A 371 -12.64 -13.28 -16.82
N HIS A 372 -12.71 -11.97 -16.53
CA HIS A 372 -13.62 -11.03 -17.19
C HIS A 372 -12.92 -9.95 -18.02
N GLU A 373 -11.59 -9.90 -17.98
CA GLU A 373 -10.75 -8.99 -18.74
C GLU A 373 -9.73 -9.76 -19.57
N THR A 374 -9.38 -9.21 -20.72
CA THR A 374 -8.26 -9.71 -21.53
C THR A 374 -7.07 -8.82 -21.29
N LEU A 375 -5.96 -9.40 -20.85
CA LEU A 375 -4.69 -8.70 -20.70
C LEU A 375 -3.86 -8.84 -21.97
N GLU A 376 -3.22 -7.74 -22.38
CA GLU A 376 -2.20 -7.81 -23.42
C GLU A 376 -0.96 -8.53 -22.88
N PRO A 377 -0.29 -9.39 -23.66
CA PRO A 377 0.96 -9.99 -23.23
C PRO A 377 2.05 -8.92 -23.02
N LEU A 378 2.98 -9.21 -22.11
CA LEU A 378 4.23 -8.47 -21.98
C LEU A 378 5.06 -8.59 -23.26
N ASP A 379 5.68 -7.49 -23.66
CA ASP A 379 6.59 -7.41 -24.79
C ASP A 379 7.95 -8.04 -24.43
N VAL A 380 8.11 -9.31 -24.79
CA VAL A 380 9.33 -10.08 -24.56
C VAL A 380 10.53 -9.44 -25.27
N SER A 381 10.33 -8.86 -26.45
CA SER A 381 11.42 -8.29 -27.24
C SER A 381 12.01 -7.04 -26.61
N LEU A 382 11.16 -6.26 -25.93
CA LEU A 382 11.55 -5.07 -25.19
C LEU A 382 12.12 -5.41 -23.81
N LEU A 383 11.40 -6.21 -23.01
CA LEU A 383 11.78 -6.48 -21.62
C LEU A 383 13.00 -7.38 -21.48
N ARG A 384 13.39 -8.14 -22.52
CA ARG A 384 14.59 -9.00 -22.49
C ARG A 384 15.90 -8.27 -22.22
N GLU A 385 15.90 -6.94 -22.34
CA GLU A 385 17.04 -6.11 -21.96
C GLU A 385 17.44 -6.32 -20.50
N VAL A 386 16.46 -6.52 -19.62
CA VAL A 386 16.69 -6.62 -18.16
C VAL A 386 16.02 -7.83 -17.52
N ILE A 387 15.05 -8.47 -18.18
CA ILE A 387 14.34 -9.65 -17.66
C ILE A 387 14.64 -10.88 -18.52
N LYS A 388 14.82 -12.05 -17.89
CA LYS A 388 15.01 -13.33 -18.58
C LYS A 388 13.78 -13.67 -19.45
N PRO A 389 13.95 -13.94 -20.77
CA PRO A 389 12.84 -14.27 -21.67
C PRO A 389 11.96 -15.43 -21.17
N GLU A 390 12.56 -16.46 -20.57
CA GLU A 390 11.84 -17.63 -20.07
C GLU A 390 10.85 -17.27 -18.96
N TYR A 391 11.19 -16.25 -18.14
CA TYR A 391 10.30 -15.75 -17.10
C TYR A 391 9.10 -15.00 -17.71
N LEU A 392 9.36 -14.16 -18.72
CA LEU A 392 8.32 -13.41 -19.44
C LEU A 392 7.36 -14.35 -20.19
N ASP A 393 7.90 -15.37 -20.86
CA ASP A 393 7.11 -16.39 -21.54
C ASP A 393 6.23 -17.16 -20.56
N TRP A 394 6.77 -17.52 -19.39
CA TRP A 394 5.98 -18.15 -18.33
C TRP A 394 4.83 -17.25 -17.85
N VAL A 395 5.09 -15.95 -17.62
CA VAL A 395 4.05 -14.98 -17.23
C VAL A 395 2.95 -14.94 -18.30
N ASN A 396 3.33 -14.66 -19.55
CA ASN A 396 2.40 -14.51 -20.68
C ASN A 396 1.56 -15.77 -20.91
N GLN A 397 2.19 -16.95 -20.93
CA GLN A 397 1.49 -18.22 -21.13
C GLN A 397 0.42 -18.45 -20.06
N ARG A 398 0.72 -18.12 -18.80
CA ARG A 398 -0.18 -18.34 -17.66
C ARG A 398 -1.37 -17.39 -17.63
N ILE A 399 -1.16 -16.12 -17.93
CA ILE A 399 -2.25 -15.13 -17.90
C ILE A 399 -3.19 -15.23 -19.12
N LEU A 400 -2.67 -15.64 -20.29
CA LEU A 400 -3.47 -15.76 -21.52
C LEU A 400 -4.33 -17.03 -21.57
N HIS A 401 -3.91 -18.12 -20.91
CA HIS A 401 -4.55 -19.43 -21.03
C HIS A 401 -5.15 -19.92 -19.69
N ILE A 402 -6.23 -19.27 -19.24
CA ILE A 402 -6.99 -19.72 -18.06
C ILE A 402 -7.89 -20.91 -18.44
N GLY A 403 -7.28 -22.09 -18.51
CA GLY A 403 -7.96 -23.34 -18.87
C GLY A 403 -8.99 -23.83 -17.85
N ALA A 404 -9.84 -24.78 -18.25
CA ALA A 404 -10.88 -25.37 -17.39
C ALA A 404 -10.33 -26.00 -16.10
N LYS A 405 -9.12 -26.60 -16.15
CA LYS A 405 -8.43 -27.16 -14.97
C LYS A 405 -8.06 -26.09 -13.95
N GLU A 406 -7.63 -24.91 -14.42
CA GLU A 406 -7.32 -23.77 -13.55
C GLU A 406 -8.59 -23.25 -12.89
N ARG A 407 -9.70 -23.16 -13.64
CA ARG A 407 -11.00 -22.76 -13.07
C ARG A 407 -11.46 -23.71 -11.96
N VAL A 408 -11.34 -25.02 -12.16
CA VAL A 408 -11.63 -26.04 -11.15
C VAL A 408 -10.67 -25.95 -9.96
N PHE A 409 -9.37 -25.76 -10.20
CA PHE A 409 -8.37 -25.58 -9.15
C PHE A 409 -8.68 -24.37 -8.27
N GLN A 410 -9.08 -23.24 -8.85
CA GLN A 410 -9.47 -22.05 -8.08
C GLN A 410 -10.73 -22.32 -7.25
N THR A 411 -11.76 -22.96 -7.82
CA THR A 411 -12.96 -23.39 -7.06
C THR A 411 -12.59 -24.29 -5.87
N LEU A 412 -11.64 -25.21 -6.05
CA LEU A 412 -11.16 -26.11 -4.99
C LEU A 412 -10.31 -25.38 -3.93
N MET A 413 -9.43 -24.45 -4.34
CA MET A 413 -8.65 -23.59 -3.44
C MET A 413 -9.51 -22.67 -2.59
N HIS A 414 -10.76 -22.45 -2.99
CA HIS A 414 -11.76 -21.70 -2.25
C HIS A 414 -12.59 -22.56 -1.27
N THR A 415 -12.38 -23.88 -1.24
CA THR A 415 -12.98 -24.79 -0.27
C THR A 415 -12.06 -24.96 0.96
N PRO A 416 -12.47 -24.55 2.18
CA PRO A 416 -11.57 -24.46 3.35
C PRO A 416 -10.81 -25.77 3.68
N LYS A 417 -11.49 -26.92 3.62
CA LYS A 417 -10.88 -28.23 3.91
C LYS A 417 -9.86 -28.67 2.85
N VAL A 418 -10.07 -28.27 1.60
CA VAL A 418 -9.21 -28.62 0.45
C VAL A 418 -7.99 -27.69 0.38
N LYS A 419 -8.17 -26.40 0.69
CA LYS A 419 -7.09 -25.42 0.79
C LYS A 419 -6.02 -25.82 1.82
N GLY A 420 -6.41 -26.36 2.97
CA GLY A 420 -5.48 -26.83 3.99
C GLY A 420 -4.57 -27.95 3.49
N VAL A 421 -5.15 -28.94 2.81
CA VAL A 421 -4.43 -30.09 2.22
C VAL A 421 -3.53 -29.64 1.06
N LEU A 422 -4.03 -28.81 0.15
CA LEU A 422 -3.26 -28.29 -0.99
C LEU A 422 -2.07 -27.43 -0.54
N LYS A 423 -2.22 -26.62 0.52
CA LYS A 423 -1.13 -25.82 1.09
C LYS A 423 -0.07 -26.69 1.77
N LEU A 424 -0.48 -27.75 2.47
CA LEU A 424 0.42 -28.76 3.06
C LEU A 424 1.22 -29.54 1.99
N LEU A 425 0.64 -29.74 0.81
CA LEU A 425 1.28 -30.38 -0.34
C LEU A 425 2.11 -29.40 -1.21
N GLY A 426 2.29 -28.15 -0.77
CA GLY A 426 3.14 -27.16 -1.46
C GLY A 426 2.55 -26.55 -2.74
N ALA A 427 1.25 -26.75 -3.02
CA ALA A 427 0.61 -26.21 -4.20
C ALA A 427 0.56 -24.67 -4.13
N ARG A 428 1.33 -23.98 -4.98
CA ARG A 428 1.26 -22.53 -5.20
C ARG A 428 0.29 -22.21 -6.33
N ASN A 429 -0.47 -21.12 -6.18
CA ASN A 429 -1.37 -20.61 -7.21
C ASN A 429 -0.56 -19.95 -8.33
N GLY A 430 -0.12 -20.75 -9.30
CA GLY A 430 0.75 -20.31 -10.40
C GLY A 430 0.12 -19.21 -11.26
N LEU A 431 -1.20 -19.20 -11.42
CA LEU A 431 -1.92 -18.15 -12.14
C LEU A 431 -1.81 -16.81 -11.43
N LEU A 432 -2.13 -16.74 -10.12
CA LEU A 432 -2.01 -15.49 -9.37
C LEU A 432 -0.57 -15.00 -9.26
N ALA A 433 0.40 -15.91 -9.13
CA ALA A 433 1.81 -15.55 -9.16
C ALA A 433 2.22 -14.92 -10.50
N ALA A 434 1.78 -15.49 -11.63
CA ALA A 434 2.02 -14.93 -12.95
C ALA A 434 1.33 -13.56 -13.12
N TYR A 435 0.10 -13.41 -12.61
CA TYR A 435 -0.60 -12.14 -12.64
C TYR A 435 0.10 -11.06 -11.79
N PHE A 436 0.58 -11.39 -10.59
CA PHE A 436 1.33 -10.45 -9.77
C PHE A 436 2.67 -10.06 -10.40
N ALA A 437 3.34 -11.00 -11.07
CA ALA A 437 4.51 -10.68 -11.88
C ALA A 437 4.13 -9.75 -13.05
N TYR A 438 3.03 -10.02 -13.76
CA TYR A 438 2.52 -9.19 -14.85
C TYR A 438 2.30 -7.73 -14.43
N ILE A 439 1.51 -7.49 -13.38
CA ILE A 439 1.21 -6.13 -12.91
C ILE A 439 2.44 -5.40 -12.32
N THR A 440 3.47 -6.15 -11.91
CA THR A 440 4.75 -5.61 -11.46
C THR A 440 5.63 -5.20 -12.63
N LEU A 441 5.66 -6.01 -13.69
CA LEU A 441 6.47 -5.78 -14.89
C LEU A 441 5.87 -4.76 -15.86
N LYS A 442 4.55 -4.60 -15.89
CA LYS A 442 3.88 -3.69 -16.84
C LYS A 442 4.36 -2.23 -16.73
N PRO A 443 4.53 -1.63 -15.53
CA PRO A 443 5.16 -0.31 -15.42
C PRO A 443 6.59 -0.23 -15.98
N ILE A 444 7.37 -1.30 -15.87
CA ILE A 444 8.74 -1.37 -16.42
C ILE A 444 8.70 -1.42 -17.96
N GLU A 445 7.74 -2.16 -18.53
CA GLU A 445 7.51 -2.14 -19.98
C GLU A 445 7.17 -0.74 -20.48
N THR A 446 6.25 -0.04 -19.80
CA THR A 446 5.85 1.34 -20.15
C THR A 446 7.03 2.31 -20.03
N LEU A 447 7.89 2.15 -19.03
CA LEU A 447 9.13 2.92 -18.87
C LEU A 447 10.05 2.78 -20.09
N LEU A 448 10.32 1.54 -20.52
CA LEU A 448 11.20 1.28 -21.67
C LEU A 448 10.58 1.76 -22.99
N LYS A 449 9.26 1.65 -23.16
CA LYS A 449 8.53 2.21 -24.31
C LYS A 449 8.73 3.72 -24.40
N LYS A 450 8.57 4.44 -23.28
CA LYS A 450 8.78 5.90 -23.23
C LYS A 450 10.23 6.30 -23.52
N ARG A 451 11.22 5.58 -22.97
CA ARG A 451 12.64 5.80 -23.30
C ARG A 451 12.86 5.68 -24.81
N ASN A 452 12.44 4.57 -25.42
CA ASN A 452 12.68 4.34 -26.85
C ASN A 452 11.98 5.39 -27.74
N ALA A 453 10.79 5.85 -27.33
CA ALA A 453 10.07 6.92 -28.02
C ALA A 453 10.74 8.30 -27.89
N SER A 454 11.58 8.53 -26.88
CA SER A 454 12.31 9.80 -26.69
C SER A 454 13.66 9.87 -27.43
N ILE A 455 14.17 8.72 -27.86
CA ILE A 455 15.44 8.58 -28.62
C ILE A 455 15.18 8.51 -30.13
N SER A 456 13.93 8.18 -30.51
CA SER A 456 13.45 8.15 -31.90
C SER A 456 13.05 9.54 -32.37
#